data_AF-A0A5C9BCQ8-F1
#
_entry.id   AF-A0A5C9BCQ8-F1
#
_cell.length_a   1.000
_cell.length_b   1.000
_cell.length_c   1.000
_cell.angle_alpha   90.00
_cell.angle_beta   90.00
_cell.angle_gamma   90.00
#
_symmetry.space_group_name_H-M   'P 1'
#
loop_
_entity.id
_entity.type
_entity.pdbx_description
1 polymer ?
#
loop_
_entity_poly.entity_id
_entity_poly.type
_entity_poly.pdbx_seq_one_letter_code
_entity_poly.pdbx_strand_id
1 'polypeptide(L)'
;MKRTIAFLTAVVCCMVGFVFADYSVSDQGTWPKSWPKELEPLRRQSRTYEGPQVLFLRYLIPFTKREEFESAWPHLLKVKTKGAPVFLVRGPKTDFFPIKPAGVLVHSPPAGTDPRDNLEAPINSTNMRERWMWTTYIELVVDGEIVDLNRIPLPPDTPIVDERFKVEPKKSVKLSGG
;
A
#
# COMPACT_ATOMS: atom_id res chain seq x y z
N MET A 1 27.04 39.84 -28.59
CA MET A 1 25.75 39.41 -28.01
C MET A 1 25.34 37.97 -28.36
N LYS A 2 25.73 37.39 -29.51
CA LYS A 2 25.37 35.99 -29.86
C LYS A 2 26.12 34.88 -29.09
N ARG A 3 27.29 35.17 -28.50
CA ARG A 3 28.10 34.18 -27.75
C ARG A 3 27.71 34.04 -26.27
N THR A 4 27.06 35.04 -25.69
CA THR A 4 26.67 35.05 -24.27
C THR A 4 25.43 34.17 -24.00
N ILE A 5 24.58 33.98 -25.01
CA ILE A 5 23.36 33.16 -24.94
C ILE A 5 23.71 31.66 -24.86
N ALA A 6 24.78 31.23 -25.55
CA ALA A 6 25.20 29.83 -25.55
C ALA A 6 25.66 29.36 -24.16
N PHE A 7 26.36 30.21 -23.40
CA PHE A 7 26.81 29.86 -22.04
C PHE A 7 25.68 29.81 -21.01
N LEU A 8 24.66 30.66 -21.15
CA LEU A 8 23.48 30.64 -20.27
C LEU A 8 22.62 29.38 -20.47
N THR A 9 22.61 28.82 -21.68
CA THR A 9 21.84 27.60 -21.99
C THR A 9 22.49 26.35 -21.39
N ALA A 10 23.83 26.31 -21.31
CA ALA A 10 24.56 25.17 -20.74
C ALA A 10 24.41 25.06 -19.21
N VAL A 11 24.26 26.18 -18.50
CA VAL A 11 24.10 26.17 -17.03
C VAL A 11 22.71 25.70 -16.59
N VAL A 12 21.67 25.94 -17.40
CA VAL A 12 20.29 25.49 -17.10
C VAL A 12 20.15 23.97 -17.23
N CYS A 13 20.88 23.32 -18.15
CA CYS A 13 20.84 21.86 -18.30
C CYS A 13 21.58 21.08 -17.21
N CYS A 14 22.42 21.72 -16.38
CA CYS A 14 23.15 21.04 -15.30
C CYS A 14 22.41 21.06 -13.94
N MET A 15 21.24 21.70 -13.86
CA MET A 15 20.40 21.72 -12.65
C MET A 15 19.22 20.73 -12.71
N VAL A 16 19.29 19.72 -13.57
CA VAL A 16 18.37 18.57 -13.48
C VAL A 16 18.88 17.70 -12.33
N GLY A 17 18.49 18.07 -11.11
CA GLY A 17 18.84 17.34 -9.90
C GLY A 17 18.45 15.86 -10.03
N PHE A 18 19.28 14.98 -9.49
CA PHE A 18 18.96 13.57 -9.33
C PHE A 18 17.71 13.45 -8.45
N VAL A 19 16.54 13.38 -9.07
CA VAL A 19 15.33 12.93 -8.40
C VAL A 19 15.50 11.42 -8.26
N PHE A 20 16.07 10.99 -7.12
CA PHE A 20 16.04 9.59 -6.74
C PHE A 20 14.56 9.19 -6.65
N ALA A 21 14.11 8.35 -7.58
CA ALA A 21 12.81 7.72 -7.46
C ALA A 21 12.88 6.78 -6.26
N ASP A 22 12.34 7.23 -5.13
CA ASP A 22 12.34 6.48 -3.88
C ASP A 22 11.49 5.20 -3.99
N TYR A 23 10.73 5.01 -5.07
CA TYR A 23 9.98 3.78 -5.36
C TYR A 23 10.02 3.46 -6.85
N SER A 24 10.19 2.17 -7.17
CA SER A 24 9.84 1.68 -8.50
C SER A 24 8.33 1.46 -8.54
N VAL A 25 7.68 1.94 -9.60
CA VAL A 25 6.22 1.87 -9.76
C VAL A 25 5.88 1.19 -11.07
N SER A 26 5.07 0.13 -11.00
CA SER A 26 4.40 -0.45 -12.15
C SER A 26 2.96 0.06 -12.22
N ASP A 27 2.53 0.38 -13.43
CA ASP A 27 1.16 0.80 -13.78
C ASP A 27 0.15 -0.36 -13.78
N GLN A 28 0.61 -1.57 -13.45
CA GLN A 28 -0.20 -2.77 -13.30
C GLN A 28 0.23 -3.57 -12.05
N GLY A 29 -0.60 -4.55 -11.69
CA GLY A 29 -0.23 -5.56 -10.71
C GLY A 29 0.91 -6.45 -11.22
N THR A 30 1.95 -6.66 -10.42
CA THR A 30 3.04 -7.60 -10.75
C THR A 30 3.11 -8.76 -9.76
N TRP A 31 2.01 -9.07 -9.07
CA TRP A 31 1.93 -10.17 -8.11
C TRP A 31 2.22 -11.53 -8.78
N PRO A 32 2.74 -12.50 -8.00
CA PRO A 32 3.19 -13.78 -8.53
C PRO A 32 2.04 -14.65 -9.04
N LYS A 33 2.37 -15.63 -9.89
CA LYS A 33 1.41 -16.60 -10.45
C LYS A 33 0.77 -17.51 -9.40
N SER A 34 1.31 -17.56 -8.19
CA SER A 34 0.74 -18.30 -7.06
C SER A 34 -0.51 -17.66 -6.47
N TRP A 35 -0.77 -16.38 -6.77
CA TRP A 35 -2.01 -15.73 -6.36
C TRP A 35 -3.22 -16.33 -7.08
N PRO A 36 -4.42 -16.27 -6.48
CA PRO A 36 -5.63 -16.78 -7.10
C PRO A 36 -5.87 -16.16 -8.49
N LYS A 37 -6.15 -17.02 -9.48
CA LYS A 37 -6.39 -16.61 -10.88
C LYS A 37 -7.56 -15.64 -11.04
N GLU A 38 -8.50 -15.65 -10.10
CA GLU A 38 -9.66 -14.75 -10.11
C GLU A 38 -9.26 -13.28 -9.90
N LEU A 39 -8.07 -13.02 -9.37
CA LEU A 39 -7.53 -11.66 -9.24
C LEU A 39 -6.87 -11.16 -10.52
N GLU A 40 -6.54 -12.04 -11.47
CA GLU A 40 -5.82 -11.69 -12.70
C GLU A 40 -6.51 -10.59 -13.55
N PRO A 41 -7.85 -10.56 -13.69
CA PRO A 41 -8.53 -9.44 -14.36
C PRO A 41 -8.24 -8.07 -13.72
N LEU A 42 -7.97 -8.02 -12.42
CA LEU A 42 -7.67 -6.79 -11.68
C LEU A 42 -6.24 -6.29 -11.93
N ARG A 43 -5.37 -7.09 -12.56
CA ARG A 43 -3.97 -6.76 -12.78
C ARG A 43 -3.82 -5.42 -13.50
N ARG A 44 -4.62 -5.20 -14.55
CA ARG A 44 -4.54 -4.00 -15.39
C ARG A 44 -4.91 -2.71 -14.66
N GLN A 45 -5.82 -2.75 -13.68
CA GLN A 45 -6.23 -1.56 -12.93
C GLN A 45 -5.42 -1.34 -11.66
N SER A 46 -4.63 -2.33 -11.26
CA SER A 46 -3.82 -2.28 -10.06
C SER A 46 -2.52 -1.50 -10.30
N ARG A 47 -1.81 -1.18 -9.23
CA ARG A 47 -0.44 -0.64 -9.29
C ARG A 47 0.45 -1.42 -8.36
N THR A 48 1.71 -1.58 -8.73
CA THR A 48 2.71 -2.17 -7.83
C THR A 48 3.74 -1.14 -7.47
N TYR A 49 4.01 -1.01 -6.18
CA TYR A 49 5.09 -0.20 -5.65
C TYR A 49 6.14 -1.11 -5.03
N GLU A 50 7.40 -0.85 -5.36
CA GLU A 50 8.55 -1.56 -4.82
C GLU A 50 9.45 -0.55 -4.10
N GLY A 51 9.76 -0.86 -2.84
CA GLY A 51 10.56 0.02 -1.98
C GLY A 51 12.01 0.21 -2.45
N PRO A 52 12.66 1.32 -2.06
CA PRO A 52 13.96 1.75 -2.61
C PRO A 52 15.15 0.94 -2.08
N GLN A 53 15.11 0.60 -0.80
CA GLN A 53 16.22 -0.04 -0.08
C GLN A 53 15.92 -1.51 0.25
N VAL A 54 14.68 -1.76 0.62
CA VAL A 54 14.13 -3.09 0.84
C VAL A 54 12.96 -3.22 -0.11
N LEU A 55 12.99 -4.25 -0.95
CA LEU A 55 12.05 -4.46 -2.07
C LEU A 55 10.65 -4.87 -1.60
N PHE A 56 10.14 -4.25 -0.53
CA PHE A 56 8.77 -4.43 -0.06
C PHE A 56 7.81 -4.10 -1.20
N LEU A 57 7.02 -5.10 -1.58
CA LEU A 57 6.04 -4.97 -2.64
C LEU A 57 4.70 -4.56 -2.03
N ARG A 58 4.07 -3.58 -2.67
CA ARG A 58 2.74 -3.12 -2.32
C ARG A 58 1.85 -3.14 -3.55
N TYR A 59 0.80 -3.94 -3.50
CA TYR A 59 -0.15 -4.08 -4.58
C TYR A 59 -1.42 -3.29 -4.25
N LEU A 60 -1.62 -2.23 -5.01
CA LEU A 60 -2.71 -1.30 -4.85
C LEU A 60 -3.80 -1.66 -5.86
N ILE A 61 -4.97 -2.05 -5.37
CA ILE A 61 -6.07 -2.56 -6.18
C ILE A 61 -7.28 -1.66 -5.94
N PRO A 62 -7.49 -0.64 -6.79
CA PRO A 62 -8.66 0.22 -6.68
C PRO A 62 -9.90 -0.51 -7.19
N PHE A 63 -11.05 -0.21 -6.58
CA PHE A 63 -12.33 -0.70 -7.05
C PHE A 63 -13.27 0.49 -7.30
N THR A 64 -14.00 0.42 -8.41
CA THR A 64 -15.00 1.43 -8.79
C THR A 64 -16.43 0.90 -8.74
N LYS A 65 -16.57 -0.43 -8.60
CA LYS A 65 -17.87 -1.11 -8.51
C LYS A 65 -17.86 -2.07 -7.33
N ARG A 66 -18.97 -2.08 -6.60
CA ARG A 66 -19.15 -2.94 -5.42
C ARG A 66 -19.06 -4.41 -5.78
N GLU A 67 -19.73 -4.82 -6.86
CA GLU A 67 -19.85 -6.22 -7.26
C GLU A 67 -18.47 -6.80 -7.62
N GLU A 68 -17.63 -5.99 -8.25
CA GLU A 68 -16.25 -6.35 -8.56
C GLU A 68 -15.44 -6.59 -7.28
N PHE A 69 -15.55 -5.68 -6.31
CA PHE A 69 -14.90 -5.83 -5.01
C PHE A 69 -15.42 -7.07 -4.25
N GLU A 70 -16.73 -7.23 -4.12
CA GLU A 70 -17.35 -8.36 -3.41
C GLU A 70 -16.93 -9.70 -4.04
N SER A 71 -16.81 -9.76 -5.38
CA SER A 71 -16.34 -10.96 -6.08
C SER A 71 -14.85 -11.26 -5.84
N ALA A 72 -14.02 -10.22 -5.72
CA ALA A 72 -12.58 -10.35 -5.50
C ALA A 72 -12.24 -10.64 -4.03
N TRP A 73 -13.05 -10.15 -3.08
CA TRP A 73 -12.74 -10.14 -1.65
C TRP A 73 -12.36 -11.52 -1.08
N PRO A 74 -13.10 -12.62 -1.35
CA PRO A 74 -12.72 -13.95 -0.87
C PRO A 74 -11.36 -14.44 -1.39
N HIS A 75 -10.93 -13.96 -2.56
CA HIS A 75 -9.66 -14.31 -3.17
C HIS A 75 -8.52 -13.46 -2.64
N LEU A 76 -8.78 -12.17 -2.37
CA LEU A 76 -7.83 -11.28 -1.68
C LEU A 76 -7.52 -11.80 -0.27
N LEU A 77 -8.51 -12.33 0.45
CA LEU A 77 -8.27 -12.92 1.77
C LEU A 77 -7.32 -14.13 1.75
N LYS A 78 -7.25 -14.87 0.64
CA LYS A 78 -6.37 -16.05 0.48
C LYS A 78 -4.90 -15.68 0.28
N VAL A 79 -4.60 -14.47 -0.16
CA VAL A 79 -3.19 -14.04 -0.35
C VAL A 79 -2.51 -13.70 0.97
N LYS A 80 -3.30 -13.45 2.00
CA LYS A 80 -2.82 -13.04 3.32
C LYS A 80 -2.13 -14.19 4.05
N THR A 81 -1.07 -13.87 4.79
CA THR A 81 -0.47 -14.80 5.75
C THR A 81 -1.49 -15.15 6.85
N LYS A 82 -1.48 -16.42 7.30
CA LYS A 82 -2.40 -16.88 8.35
C LYS A 82 -2.21 -16.06 9.62
N GLY A 83 -3.31 -15.59 10.22
CA GLY A 83 -3.27 -14.75 11.43
C GLY A 83 -2.89 -13.28 11.22
N ALA A 84 -2.35 -12.90 10.05
CA ALA A 84 -2.03 -11.49 9.77
C ALA A 84 -3.30 -10.62 9.75
N PRO A 85 -3.23 -9.33 10.10
CA PRO A 85 -4.40 -8.50 10.28
C PRO A 85 -5.00 -8.00 8.95
N VAL A 86 -6.24 -7.54 9.04
CA VAL A 86 -6.82 -6.59 8.07
C VAL A 86 -6.93 -5.24 8.77
N PHE A 87 -6.25 -4.23 8.23
CA PHE A 87 -6.35 -2.86 8.67
C PHE A 87 -7.50 -2.17 7.94
N LEU A 88 -8.49 -1.68 8.67
CA LEU A 88 -9.55 -0.86 8.08
C LEU A 88 -9.06 0.59 8.03
N VAL A 89 -9.01 1.19 6.85
CA VAL A 89 -8.63 2.59 6.67
C VAL A 89 -9.76 3.33 5.95
N ARG A 90 -9.89 4.63 6.21
CA ARG A 90 -10.99 5.42 5.65
C ARG A 90 -10.73 5.72 4.17
N GLY A 91 -11.73 5.46 3.34
CA GLY A 91 -11.77 5.87 1.94
C GLY A 91 -12.31 7.31 1.77
N PRO A 92 -11.88 8.03 0.72
CA PRO A 92 -10.71 7.73 -0.11
C PRO A 92 -9.40 7.87 0.69
N LYS A 93 -8.43 7.01 0.37
CA LYS A 93 -7.07 7.11 0.92
C LYS A 93 -6.25 8.06 0.05
N THR A 94 -5.75 9.15 0.63
CA THR A 94 -5.07 10.25 -0.10
C THR A 94 -3.62 10.47 0.31
N ASP A 95 -3.11 9.64 1.20
CA ASP A 95 -1.75 9.69 1.73
C ASP A 95 -0.78 8.87 0.83
N PHE A 96 0.29 8.36 1.43
CA PHE A 96 1.27 7.51 0.79
C PHE A 96 0.59 6.19 0.36
N PHE A 97 0.50 5.95 -0.94
CA PHE A 97 -0.34 4.93 -1.62
C PHE A 97 -1.83 5.31 -1.75
N PRO A 98 -2.17 6.32 -2.58
CA PRO A 98 -3.53 6.79 -2.72
C PRO A 98 -4.43 5.75 -3.40
N ILE A 99 -5.59 5.47 -2.80
CA ILE A 99 -6.64 4.60 -3.35
C ILE A 99 -7.95 5.38 -3.36
N LYS A 100 -8.56 5.46 -4.55
CA LYS A 100 -9.83 6.17 -4.75
C LYS A 100 -10.79 5.35 -5.63
N PRO A 101 -12.10 5.42 -5.35
CA PRO A 101 -12.70 5.88 -4.09
C PRO A 101 -12.46 4.90 -2.93
N ALA A 102 -12.27 3.62 -3.26
CA ALA A 102 -12.09 2.51 -2.32
C ALA A 102 -11.20 1.42 -2.91
N GLY A 103 -10.80 0.46 -2.08
CA GLY A 103 -10.13 -0.74 -2.54
C GLY A 103 -9.18 -1.36 -1.54
N VAL A 104 -8.14 -2.02 -2.04
CA VAL A 104 -7.27 -2.88 -1.23
C VAL A 104 -5.81 -2.55 -1.47
N LEU A 105 -5.03 -2.42 -0.39
CA LEU A 105 -3.57 -2.38 -0.43
C LEU A 105 -3.05 -3.67 0.20
N VAL A 106 -2.41 -4.52 -0.61
CA VAL A 106 -1.73 -5.72 -0.11
C VAL A 106 -0.26 -5.39 0.10
N HIS A 107 0.21 -5.53 1.33
CA HIS A 107 1.62 -5.47 1.66
C HIS A 107 2.20 -6.87 1.55
N SER A 108 3.38 -6.99 0.96
CA SER A 108 4.09 -8.26 0.78
C SER A 108 5.55 -8.11 1.17
N PRO A 109 6.17 -9.17 1.74
CA PRO A 109 7.60 -9.16 1.99
C PRO A 109 8.40 -9.00 0.68
N PRO A 110 9.70 -8.69 0.78
CA PRO A 110 10.53 -8.47 -0.39
C PRO A 110 10.59 -9.66 -1.34
N ALA A 111 10.62 -9.39 -2.64
CA ALA A 111 10.78 -10.43 -3.65
C ALA A 111 12.03 -11.28 -3.38
N GLY A 112 11.90 -12.60 -3.48
CA GLY A 112 13.03 -13.52 -3.32
C GLY A 112 13.51 -13.75 -1.90
N THR A 113 12.81 -13.27 -0.87
CA THR A 113 13.08 -13.70 0.51
C THR A 113 12.60 -15.15 0.70
N ASP A 114 13.47 -16.01 1.24
CA ASP A 114 13.14 -17.39 1.59
C ASP A 114 12.07 -17.37 2.71
N PRO A 115 10.96 -18.11 2.60
CA PRO A 115 9.98 -18.28 3.68
C PRO A 115 10.59 -18.81 4.99
N ARG A 116 11.81 -19.36 4.96
CA ARG A 116 12.57 -19.79 6.13
C ARG A 116 13.36 -18.67 6.80
N ASP A 117 13.71 -17.62 6.05
CA ASP A 117 14.45 -16.46 6.56
C ASP A 117 13.50 -15.39 7.14
N ASN A 118 12.27 -15.35 6.64
CA ASN A 118 11.18 -14.54 7.20
C ASN A 118 10.13 -15.48 7.78
N LEU A 119 10.13 -15.60 9.11
CA LEU A 119 9.08 -16.31 9.83
C LEU A 119 7.72 -15.80 9.33
N GLU A 120 6.85 -16.71 8.87
CA GLU A 120 5.41 -16.43 8.72
C GLU A 120 4.77 -15.95 10.05
N ALA A 121 5.53 -16.02 11.15
CA ALA A 121 5.19 -15.50 12.45
C ALA A 121 5.53 -13.99 12.58
N PRO A 122 4.68 -13.23 13.28
CA PRO A 122 4.91 -11.81 13.54
C PRO A 122 6.18 -11.55 14.35
N ILE A 123 6.87 -10.44 14.08
CA ILE A 123 7.99 -9.97 14.92
C ILE A 123 7.49 -9.38 16.24
N ASN A 124 8.32 -9.40 17.28
CA ASN A 124 7.97 -8.81 18.57
C ASN A 124 8.02 -7.26 18.52
N SER A 125 6.94 -6.63 18.08
CA SER A 125 6.73 -5.18 18.14
C SER A 125 5.37 -4.84 18.76
N THR A 126 5.31 -3.71 19.47
CA THR A 126 4.07 -3.11 19.96
C THR A 126 3.28 -2.40 18.85
N ASN A 127 3.95 -1.99 17.77
CA ASN A 127 3.33 -1.44 16.58
C ASN A 127 2.81 -2.59 15.70
N MET A 128 1.49 -2.64 15.50
CA MET A 128 0.86 -3.73 14.74
C MET A 128 1.32 -3.78 13.28
N ARG A 129 1.67 -2.66 12.65
CA ARG A 129 2.14 -2.66 11.26
C ARG A 129 3.57 -3.20 11.15
N GLU A 130 4.45 -2.80 12.07
CA GLU A 130 5.82 -3.34 12.15
C GLU A 130 5.80 -4.84 12.45
N ARG A 131 4.96 -5.25 13.41
CA ARG A 131 4.77 -6.65 13.80
C ARG A 131 4.55 -7.59 12.60
N TRP A 132 3.86 -7.12 11.56
CA TRP A 132 3.51 -7.90 10.38
C TRP A 132 4.27 -7.49 9.11
N MET A 133 5.29 -6.63 9.20
CA MET A 133 5.96 -6.03 8.03
C MET A 133 6.65 -7.03 7.11
N TRP A 134 7.02 -8.21 7.62
CA TRP A 134 7.67 -9.30 6.88
C TRP A 134 6.67 -10.38 6.39
N THR A 135 5.38 -10.09 6.46
CA THR A 135 4.31 -11.00 6.08
C THR A 135 3.39 -10.35 5.05
N THR A 136 2.50 -11.14 4.46
CA THR A 136 1.47 -10.60 3.59
C THR A 136 0.23 -10.20 4.42
N TYR A 137 -0.06 -8.91 4.48
CA TYR A 137 -1.23 -8.36 5.17
C TYR A 137 -1.96 -7.33 4.32
N ILE A 138 -3.18 -6.96 4.74
CA ILE A 138 -4.11 -6.16 3.92
C ILE A 138 -4.49 -4.88 4.64
N GLU A 139 -4.47 -3.76 3.92
CA GLU A 139 -5.30 -2.59 4.24
C GLU A 139 -6.54 -2.60 3.35
N LEU A 140 -7.70 -2.50 3.99
CA LEU A 140 -8.99 -2.37 3.34
C LEU A 140 -9.45 -0.92 3.43
N VAL A 141 -9.52 -0.24 2.29
CA VAL A 141 -9.94 1.16 2.18
C VAL A 141 -11.46 1.21 2.08
N VAL A 142 -12.10 1.56 3.19
CA VAL A 142 -13.56 1.52 3.39
C VAL A 142 -14.18 2.88 3.11
N ASP A 143 -15.00 2.97 2.07
CA ASP A 143 -15.79 4.17 1.73
C ASP A 143 -17.26 4.06 2.16
N GLY A 144 -17.76 2.83 2.40
CA GLY A 144 -19.15 2.57 2.79
C GLY A 144 -20.11 2.40 1.61
N GLU A 145 -19.71 2.73 0.38
CA GLU A 145 -20.51 2.44 -0.82
C GLU A 145 -19.94 1.22 -1.56
N ILE A 146 -18.69 1.25 -1.99
CA ILE A 146 -18.07 0.14 -2.73
C ILE A 146 -17.58 -0.94 -1.77
N VAL A 147 -16.82 -0.52 -0.76
CA VAL A 147 -16.37 -1.36 0.33
C VAL A 147 -17.26 -1.06 1.53
N ASP A 148 -18.32 -1.86 1.68
CA ASP A 148 -19.28 -1.78 2.77
C ASP A 148 -19.10 -2.96 3.74
N LEU A 149 -18.70 -2.65 4.97
CA LEU A 149 -18.45 -3.64 6.02
C LEU A 149 -19.71 -4.39 6.46
N ASN A 150 -20.91 -3.88 6.17
CA ASN A 150 -22.16 -4.58 6.47
C ASN A 150 -22.49 -5.68 5.46
N ARG A 151 -21.77 -5.73 4.33
CA ARG A 151 -22.05 -6.64 3.21
C ARG A 151 -20.97 -7.67 2.97
N ILE A 152 -19.75 -7.41 3.42
CA ILE A 152 -18.64 -8.36 3.28
C ILE A 152 -18.41 -9.15 4.57
N PRO A 153 -18.18 -10.46 4.48
CA PRO A 153 -17.71 -11.22 5.62
C PRO A 153 -16.26 -10.82 5.93
N LEU A 154 -15.99 -10.48 7.19
CA LEU A 154 -14.64 -10.42 7.71
C LEU A 154 -14.23 -11.83 8.19
N PRO A 155 -13.01 -12.29 7.93
CA PRO A 155 -12.61 -13.63 8.35
C PRO A 155 -12.59 -13.73 9.89
N PRO A 156 -13.23 -14.75 10.49
CA PRO A 156 -13.37 -14.87 11.95
C PRO A 156 -12.01 -15.04 12.65
N ASP A 157 -11.04 -15.68 11.99
CA ASP A 157 -9.71 -15.95 12.53
C ASP A 157 -8.69 -14.85 12.18
N THR A 158 -9.15 -13.65 11.79
CA THR A 158 -8.29 -12.55 11.36
C THR A 158 -8.44 -11.36 12.30
N PRO A 159 -7.35 -10.90 12.93
CA PRO A 159 -7.38 -9.65 13.69
C PRO A 159 -7.81 -8.47 12.81
N ILE A 160 -8.79 -7.72 13.28
CA ILE A 160 -9.25 -6.50 12.63
C ILE A 160 -8.70 -5.30 13.39
N VAL A 161 -7.99 -4.42 12.69
CA VAL A 161 -7.44 -3.19 13.25
C VAL A 161 -8.15 -2.02 12.60
N ASP A 162 -9.03 -1.35 13.34
CA ASP A 162 -9.77 -0.22 12.80
C ASP A 162 -8.97 1.08 12.94
N GLU A 163 -8.49 1.60 11.81
CA GLU A 163 -7.73 2.83 11.70
C GLU A 163 -8.50 3.95 10.98
N ARG A 164 -9.80 3.74 10.69
CA ARG A 164 -10.63 4.70 9.93
C ARG A 164 -10.76 6.07 10.62
N PHE A 165 -10.55 6.13 11.93
CA PHE A 165 -10.78 7.31 12.76
C PHE A 165 -9.57 7.68 13.64
N LYS A 166 -8.35 7.36 13.21
CA LYS A 166 -7.14 7.72 13.98
C LYS A 166 -7.16 9.22 14.31
N VAL A 167 -7.13 9.51 15.61
CA VAL A 167 -7.04 10.88 16.13
C VAL A 167 -5.61 11.33 15.94
N GLU A 168 -5.40 12.37 15.13
CA GLU A 168 -4.11 13.05 15.05
C GLU A 168 -3.68 13.44 16.47
N PRO A 169 -2.45 13.11 16.92
CA PRO A 169 -1.97 13.59 18.20
C PRO A 169 -1.99 15.12 18.15
N LYS A 170 -2.70 15.76 19.11
CA LYS A 170 -2.71 17.22 19.24
C LYS A 170 -1.25 17.69 19.23
N LYS A 171 -0.87 18.47 18.22
CA LYS A 171 0.43 19.16 18.20
C LYS A 171 0.57 19.88 19.54
N SER A 172 1.52 19.44 20.36
CA SER A 172 1.87 20.16 21.58
C SER A 172 2.34 21.55 21.14
N VAL A 173 1.52 22.57 21.35
CA VAL A 173 1.93 23.95 21.18
C VAL A 173 3.02 24.18 22.23
N LYS A 174 4.29 24.14 21.80
CA LYS A 174 5.37 24.68 22.61
C LYS A 174 5.12 26.18 22.66
N LEU A 175 4.50 26.64 23.75
CA LEU A 175 4.56 28.03 24.16
C LEU A 175 6.04 28.30 24.48
N SER A 176 6.77 28.87 23.52
CA SER A 176 8.03 29.54 23.79
C SER A 176 7.70 30.82 24.55
N GLY A 177 7.60 30.70 25.87
CA GLY A 177 7.61 31.83 26.80
C GLY A 177 9.00 31.96 27.41
N GLY A 178 9.54 33.17 27.42
CA GLY A 178 10.82 33.53 28.03
C GLY A 178 11.58 34.54 27.19
#